data_AF-A0A2V2RWE9-F1
#
_entry.id   AF-A0A2V2RWE9-F1
#
_cell.length_a   1.000
_cell.length_b   1.000
_cell.length_c   1.000
_cell.angle_alpha   90.00
_cell.angle_beta   90.00
_cell.angle_gamma   90.00
#
_symmetry.space_group_name_H-M   'P 1'
#
loop_
_entity.id
_entity.type
_entity.pdbx_description
1 polymer ?
#
loop_
_entity_poly.entity_id
_entity_poly.type
_entity_poly.pdbx_seq_one_letter_code
_entity_poly.pdbx_strand_id
1 'polypeptide(L)'
;MITVGSITREQAANQFEFLAEHFPGRRSAIRELTHGNPEFVFWIFPNWQLHDAKTSHRDNVPRGYQYILKDEPDYCGFLRGRVVRKLDRQLVVVYCRNEALANTGPAVRQFVRGLEQLPIPVDDDALIISDNGDIYGTLTDLFRRAEGS
;
A
#
# COMPACT_ATOMS: atom_id res chain seq x y z
N MET A 1 5.50 6.68 14.03
CA MET A 1 4.78 5.91 13.01
C MET A 1 3.30 6.07 13.25
N ILE A 2 2.56 6.35 12.19
CA ILE A 2 1.11 6.41 12.21
C ILE A 2 0.56 4.99 12.39
N THR A 3 -0.49 4.86 13.19
CA THR A 3 -1.30 3.65 13.31
C THR A 3 -2.75 4.10 13.41
N VAL A 4 -3.55 3.82 12.39
CA VAL A 4 -4.97 4.17 12.33
C VAL A 4 -5.78 2.97 11.83
N GLY A 5 -7.09 2.97 12.09
CA GLY A 5 -7.98 1.86 11.75
C GLY A 5 -8.26 0.95 12.94
N SER A 6 -8.82 -0.22 12.68
CA SER A 6 -9.29 -1.15 13.72
C SER A 6 -8.21 -2.06 14.29
N ILE A 7 -7.03 -2.12 13.65
CA ILE A 7 -5.92 -2.98 14.07
C ILE A 7 -4.84 -2.17 14.81
N THR A 8 -4.42 -2.67 15.97
CA THR A 8 -3.31 -2.06 16.71
C THR A 8 -1.96 -2.46 16.12
N ARG A 9 -0.92 -1.69 16.42
CA ARG A 9 0.44 -2.03 16.01
C ARG A 9 0.93 -3.35 16.60
N GLU A 10 0.56 -3.65 17.83
CA GLU A 10 0.88 -4.92 18.49
C GLU A 10 0.24 -6.10 17.75
N GLN A 11 -1.05 -5.99 17.41
CA GLN A 11 -1.76 -7.01 16.62
C GLN A 11 -1.12 -7.18 15.23
N ALA A 12 -0.78 -6.08 14.56
CA ALA A 12 -0.10 -6.11 13.27
C ALA A 12 1.30 -6.73 13.37
N ALA A 13 2.05 -6.46 14.45
CA ALA A 13 3.37 -7.03 14.70
C ALA A 13 3.32 -8.55 14.93
N ASN A 14 2.25 -9.07 15.54
CA ASN A 14 2.05 -10.52 15.67
C ASN A 14 1.89 -11.22 14.30
N GLN A 15 1.42 -10.50 13.28
CA GLN A 15 1.31 -11.02 11.91
C GLN A 15 2.59 -10.77 11.11
N PHE A 16 3.16 -9.57 11.27
CA PHE A 16 4.33 -9.08 10.55
C PHE A 16 5.30 -8.43 11.55
N GLU A 17 6.25 -9.20 12.07
CA GLU A 17 7.18 -8.80 13.14
C GLU A 17 7.86 -7.44 12.89
N PHE A 18 8.17 -7.11 11.63
CA PHE A 18 8.79 -5.84 11.25
C PHE A 18 7.94 -4.60 11.58
N LEU A 19 6.64 -4.77 11.87
CA LEU A 19 5.73 -3.70 12.28
C LEU A 19 5.80 -3.37 13.77
N ALA A 20 6.54 -4.15 14.56
CA ALA A 20 6.81 -3.83 15.96
C ALA A 20 7.36 -2.40 16.08
N GLU A 21 7.02 -1.73 17.18
CA GLU A 21 7.39 -0.33 17.43
C GLU A 21 8.90 -0.09 17.25
N HIS A 22 9.69 -1.01 17.82
CA HIS A 22 11.14 -1.05 17.72
C HIS A 22 11.55 -2.29 16.92
N PHE A 23 11.73 -2.12 15.60
CA PHE A 23 12.28 -3.16 14.74
C PHE A 23 13.44 -2.62 13.91
N PRO A 24 14.69 -3.11 14.12
CA PRO A 24 15.83 -2.66 13.35
C PRO A 24 15.71 -3.12 11.89
N GLY A 25 15.96 -2.22 10.94
CA GLY A 25 15.93 -2.59 9.51
C GLY A 25 14.54 -2.80 8.91
N ARG A 26 13.49 -2.22 9.50
CA ARG A 26 12.09 -2.33 9.04
C ARG A 26 11.90 -2.16 7.53
N ARG A 27 12.48 -1.10 6.96
CA ARG A 27 12.39 -0.84 5.50
C ARG A 27 13.01 -1.98 4.67
N SER A 28 14.12 -2.55 5.13
CA SER A 28 14.75 -3.69 4.47
C SER A 28 13.87 -4.93 4.54
N ALA A 29 13.25 -5.22 5.69
CA ALA A 29 12.33 -6.35 5.84
C ALA A 29 11.08 -6.21 4.97
N ILE A 30 10.48 -5.01 4.90
CA ILE A 30 9.37 -4.70 4.00
C ILE A 30 9.80 -4.91 2.54
N ARG A 31 10.97 -4.38 2.16
CA ARG A 31 11.51 -4.54 0.81
C ARG A 31 11.73 -6.01 0.46
N GLU A 32 12.34 -6.79 1.33
CA GLU A 32 12.62 -8.20 1.11
C GLU A 32 11.32 -9.00 0.89
N LEU A 33 10.34 -8.82 1.78
CA LEU A 33 9.03 -9.45 1.63
C LEU A 33 8.35 -9.06 0.32
N THR A 34 8.35 -7.76 0.01
CA THR A 34 7.60 -7.24 -1.13
C THR A 34 8.27 -7.46 -2.49
N HIS A 35 9.59 -7.64 -2.51
CA HIS A 35 10.35 -7.91 -3.73
C HIS A 35 10.55 -9.40 -4.03
N GLY A 36 10.38 -10.28 -3.03
CA GLY A 36 10.56 -11.72 -3.21
C GLY A 36 9.53 -12.35 -4.13
N ASN A 37 8.24 -12.31 -3.74
CA ASN A 37 7.16 -12.93 -4.50
C ASN A 37 5.83 -12.16 -4.34
N PRO A 38 5.69 -10.97 -4.95
CA PRO A 38 4.44 -10.22 -4.88
C PRO A 38 3.32 -10.92 -5.66
N GLU A 39 2.11 -10.92 -5.11
CA GLU A 39 0.91 -11.37 -5.82
C GLU A 39 0.52 -10.37 -6.92
N PHE A 40 0.74 -9.08 -6.68
CA PHE A 40 0.53 -8.03 -7.68
C PHE A 40 1.40 -6.79 -7.41
N VAL A 41 1.82 -6.10 -8.47
CA VAL A 41 2.57 -4.84 -8.39
C VAL A 41 1.79 -3.79 -9.19
N PHE A 42 1.45 -2.67 -8.56
CA PHE A 42 0.54 -1.70 -9.17
C PHE A 42 1.02 -0.26 -9.15
N TRP A 43 0.51 0.49 -10.12
CA TRP A 43 0.29 1.93 -10.06
C TRP A 43 -1.22 2.19 -10.04
N ILE A 44 -1.67 3.21 -9.33
CA ILE A 44 -3.04 3.73 -9.39
C ILE A 44 -2.95 5.19 -9.82
N PHE A 45 -3.59 5.50 -10.94
CA PHE A 45 -3.62 6.84 -11.50
C PHE A 45 -4.44 7.81 -10.61
N PRO A 46 -4.24 9.13 -10.74
CA PRO A 46 -5.07 10.13 -10.06
C PRO A 46 -6.57 10.03 -10.39
N ASN A 47 -6.91 9.49 -11.57
CA ASN A 47 -8.29 9.20 -12.00
C ASN A 47 -8.77 7.80 -11.56
N TRP A 48 -8.03 7.16 -10.64
CA TRP A 48 -8.33 5.87 -9.99
C TRP A 48 -8.14 4.64 -10.87
N GLN A 49 -7.70 4.80 -12.11
CA GLN A 49 -7.41 3.66 -12.99
C GLN A 49 -6.23 2.84 -12.44
N LEU A 50 -6.41 1.52 -12.38
CA LEU A 50 -5.33 0.59 -12.03
C LEU A 50 -4.41 0.34 -13.23
N HIS A 51 -3.11 0.24 -12.97
CA HIS A 51 -2.12 -0.20 -13.94
C HIS A 51 -1.23 -1.28 -13.35
N ASP A 52 -1.13 -2.39 -14.10
CA ASP A 52 -0.26 -3.52 -13.80
C ASP A 52 1.20 -3.17 -14.08
N ALA A 53 2.00 -3.07 -13.01
CA ALA A 53 3.44 -2.83 -13.08
C ALA A 53 4.25 -4.15 -13.19
N LYS A 54 3.58 -5.28 -13.42
CA LYS A 54 4.13 -6.62 -13.57
C LYS A 54 5.03 -6.98 -12.39
N THR A 55 6.34 -6.95 -12.59
CA THR A 55 7.34 -7.31 -11.57
C THR A 55 8.07 -6.10 -11.00
N SER A 56 7.94 -4.92 -11.60
CA SER A 56 8.78 -3.76 -11.30
C SER A 56 8.09 -2.45 -11.66
N HIS A 57 7.88 -1.60 -10.64
CA HIS A 57 7.40 -0.23 -10.83
C HIS A 57 8.27 0.58 -11.79
N ARG A 58 9.60 0.43 -11.68
CA ARG A 58 10.58 1.21 -12.46
C ARG A 58 10.60 0.79 -13.92
N ASP A 59 10.51 -0.51 -14.18
CA ASP A 59 10.67 -1.04 -15.54
C ASP A 59 9.32 -1.10 -16.28
N ASN A 60 8.19 -1.00 -15.55
CA ASN A 60 6.83 -1.01 -16.09
C ASN A 60 6.00 0.20 -15.60
N VAL A 61 6.59 1.40 -15.68
CA VAL A 61 5.88 2.67 -15.46
C VAL A 61 4.76 2.82 -16.50
N PRO A 62 3.61 3.44 -16.15
CA PRO A 62 2.58 3.73 -17.14
C PRO A 62 3.14 4.48 -18.36
N ARG A 63 2.69 4.07 -19.56
CA ARG A 63 3.24 4.60 -20.82
C ARG A 63 2.99 6.11 -20.92
N GLY A 64 4.06 6.88 -21.14
CA GLY A 64 4.00 8.34 -21.22
C GLY A 64 4.22 9.05 -19.87
N TYR A 65 4.36 8.29 -18.77
CA TYR A 65 4.49 8.81 -17.41
C TYR A 65 5.86 8.54 -16.78
N GLN A 66 6.92 8.31 -17.57
CA GLN A 66 8.27 8.03 -17.03
C GLN A 66 8.80 9.10 -16.07
N TYR A 67 8.30 10.33 -16.19
CA TYR A 67 8.67 11.45 -15.32
C TYR A 67 8.23 11.27 -13.87
N ILE A 68 7.20 10.44 -13.58
CA ILE A 68 6.68 10.27 -12.22
C ILE A 68 7.73 9.67 -11.27
N LEU A 69 8.69 8.90 -11.79
CA LEU A 69 9.79 8.35 -10.99
C LEU A 69 10.73 9.42 -10.42
N LYS A 70 10.70 10.64 -10.95
CA LYS A 70 11.52 11.76 -10.50
C LYS A 70 10.86 12.58 -9.39
N ASP A 71 9.61 12.28 -9.07
CA ASP A 71 8.77 13.03 -8.14
C ASP A 71 8.47 12.24 -6.86
N GLU A 72 9.41 11.42 -6.40
CA GLU A 72 9.28 10.67 -5.14
C GLU A 72 9.26 11.63 -3.93
N PRO A 73 8.31 11.49 -2.97
CA PRO A 73 7.34 10.39 -2.79
C PRO A 73 5.93 10.65 -3.35
N ASP A 74 5.72 11.73 -4.10
CA ASP A 74 4.41 12.16 -4.58
C ASP A 74 3.97 11.50 -5.88
N TYR A 75 4.92 11.10 -6.72
CA TYR A 75 4.74 10.48 -8.03
C TYR A 75 3.71 11.20 -8.91
N CYS A 76 3.67 12.52 -8.85
CA CYS A 76 2.68 13.36 -9.54
C CYS A 76 1.23 12.96 -9.23
N GLY A 77 0.96 12.52 -8.01
CA GLY A 77 -0.35 12.08 -7.53
C GLY A 77 -0.68 10.62 -7.83
N PHE A 78 0.23 9.86 -8.43
CA PHE A 78 0.07 8.41 -8.57
C PHE A 78 0.34 7.72 -7.24
N LEU A 79 -0.43 6.67 -6.94
CA LEU A 79 -0.09 5.75 -5.86
C LEU A 79 0.63 4.55 -6.47
N ARG A 80 1.67 4.05 -5.81
CA ARG A 80 2.35 2.81 -6.20
C ARG A 80 2.36 1.86 -5.03
N GLY A 81 2.24 0.57 -5.31
CA GLY A 81 2.25 -0.42 -4.25
C GLY A 81 2.39 -1.85 -4.73
N ARG A 82 2.38 -2.75 -3.76
CA ARG A 82 2.50 -4.19 -3.94
C ARG A 82 1.50 -4.90 -3.04
N VAL A 83 0.86 -5.93 -3.57
CA VAL A 83 0.11 -6.91 -2.80
C VAL A 83 1.01 -8.12 -2.60
N VAL A 84 1.23 -8.51 -1.36
CA VAL A 84 2.02 -9.69 -1.01
C VAL A 84 1.29 -10.52 0.02
N ARG A 85 1.60 -11.81 0.05
CA ARG A 85 1.06 -12.74 1.05
C ARG A 85 2.20 -13.39 1.82
N LYS A 86 2.06 -13.43 3.14
CA LYS A 86 2.95 -14.18 4.04
C LYS A 86 2.09 -15.15 4.84
N LEU A 87 2.32 -16.46 4.66
CA LEU A 87 1.43 -17.51 5.16
C LEU A 87 0.00 -17.25 4.63
N ASP A 88 -0.98 -17.13 5.51
CA ASP A 88 -2.39 -16.88 5.15
C ASP A 88 -2.81 -15.41 5.29
N ARG A 89 -1.85 -14.47 5.38
CA ARG A 89 -2.13 -13.04 5.59
C ARG A 89 -1.65 -12.20 4.42
N GLN A 90 -2.54 -11.40 3.86
CA GLN A 90 -2.21 -10.39 2.86
C GLN A 90 -1.75 -9.08 3.49
N LEU A 91 -0.81 -8.45 2.81
CA LEU A 91 -0.27 -7.14 3.11
C LEU A 91 -0.23 -6.34 1.82
N VAL A 92 -0.78 -5.13 1.85
CA VAL A 92 -0.63 -4.15 0.78
C VAL A 92 0.31 -3.06 1.25
N VAL A 93 1.44 -2.92 0.55
CA VAL A 93 2.43 -1.88 0.82
C VAL A 93 2.26 -0.77 -0.20
N VAL A 94 2.07 0.46 0.27
CA VAL A 94 1.89 1.66 -0.55
C VAL A 94 3.06 2.60 -0.32
N TYR A 95 3.69 3.06 -1.40
CA TYR A 95 4.77 4.04 -1.30
C TYR A 95 4.14 5.42 -1.47
N CYS A 96 3.91 6.08 -0.35
CA CYS A 96 3.28 7.40 -0.30
C CYS A 96 3.82 8.18 0.90
N ARG A 97 3.49 9.47 0.98
CA ARG A 97 3.69 10.24 2.21
C ARG A 97 2.93 9.59 3.37
N ASN A 98 3.47 9.74 4.58
CA ASN A 98 2.96 9.10 5.78
C ASN A 98 1.47 9.41 5.99
N GLU A 99 1.05 10.64 5.76
CA GLU A 99 -0.31 11.13 5.97
C GLU A 99 -1.30 10.77 4.85
N ALA A 100 -0.83 10.30 3.70
CA ALA A 100 -1.63 10.19 2.47
C ALA A 100 -2.87 9.31 2.63
N LEU A 101 -2.75 8.20 3.37
CA LEU A 101 -3.85 7.27 3.62
C LEU A 101 -4.36 7.30 5.07
N ALA A 102 -3.80 8.18 5.91
CA ALA A 102 -4.12 8.26 7.34
C ALA A 102 -5.48 8.93 7.60
N ASN A 103 -5.86 9.90 6.78
CA ASN A 103 -7.07 10.70 6.92
C ASN A 103 -8.03 10.50 5.74
N THR A 104 -9.33 10.74 5.96
CA THR A 104 -10.30 10.79 4.87
C THR A 104 -9.88 11.83 3.83
N GLY A 105 -9.92 11.46 2.55
CA GLY A 105 -9.52 12.37 1.48
C GLY A 105 -9.46 11.72 0.10
N PRO A 106 -9.06 12.50 -0.93
CA PRO A 106 -8.96 12.03 -2.30
C PRO A 106 -8.04 10.82 -2.48
N ALA A 107 -6.92 10.78 -1.76
CA ALA A 107 -5.95 9.69 -1.85
C ALA A 107 -6.51 8.34 -1.36
N VAL A 108 -7.29 8.33 -0.27
CA VAL A 108 -7.97 7.12 0.22
C VAL A 108 -8.99 6.62 -0.81
N ARG A 109 -9.78 7.51 -1.40
CA ARG A 109 -10.74 7.14 -2.46
C ARG A 109 -10.03 6.61 -3.70
N GLN A 110 -8.98 7.29 -4.16
CA GLN A 110 -8.14 6.83 -5.27
C GLN A 110 -7.62 5.43 -5.01
N PHE A 111 -7.05 5.20 -3.83
CA PHE A 111 -6.51 3.90 -3.44
C PHE A 111 -7.57 2.79 -3.48
N VAL A 112 -8.70 3.00 -2.79
CA VAL A 112 -9.78 2.02 -2.70
C VAL A 112 -10.36 1.70 -4.08
N ARG A 113 -10.70 2.73 -4.87
CA ARG A 113 -11.20 2.56 -6.26
C ARG A 113 -10.21 1.85 -7.17
N GLY A 114 -8.91 2.09 -6.97
CA GLY A 114 -7.86 1.39 -7.71
C GLY A 114 -7.75 -0.08 -7.31
N LEU A 115 -7.84 -0.40 -6.02
CA LEU A 115 -7.81 -1.79 -5.54
C LEU A 115 -9.03 -2.60 -5.97
N GLU A 116 -10.21 -1.98 -6.09
CA GLU A 116 -11.42 -2.64 -6.61
C GLU A 116 -11.24 -3.23 -8.03
N GLN A 117 -10.22 -2.76 -8.78
CA GLN A 117 -9.92 -3.20 -10.14
C GLN A 117 -8.86 -4.32 -10.21
N LEU A 118 -8.32 -4.78 -9.07
CA LEU A 118 -7.29 -5.81 -9.06
C LEU A 118 -7.79 -7.12 -9.69
N PRO A 119 -6.97 -7.80 -10.52
CA PRO A 119 -7.34 -9.08 -11.11
C PRO A 119 -7.20 -10.27 -10.14
N ILE A 120 -6.85 -9.98 -8.88
CA ILE A 120 -6.70 -10.95 -7.79
C ILE A 120 -7.61 -10.54 -6.62
N PRO A 121 -8.12 -11.50 -5.83
CA PRO A 121 -8.83 -11.16 -4.61
C PRO A 121 -7.87 -10.51 -3.60
N VAL A 122 -8.37 -9.47 -2.94
CA VAL A 122 -7.74 -8.90 -1.75
C VAL A 122 -8.66 -9.13 -0.56
N ASP A 123 -8.14 -9.75 0.48
CA ASP A 123 -8.87 -10.11 1.68
C ASP A 123 -9.32 -8.83 2.42
N ASP A 124 -10.54 -8.82 2.97
CA ASP A 124 -11.10 -7.67 3.69
C ASP A 124 -10.25 -7.27 4.92
N ASP A 125 -9.53 -8.23 5.50
CA ASP A 125 -8.62 -8.06 6.62
C ASP A 125 -7.16 -7.82 6.19
N ALA A 126 -6.89 -7.71 4.88
CA ALA A 126 -5.56 -7.40 4.37
C ALA A 126 -5.03 -6.10 4.99
N LEU A 127 -3.82 -6.17 5.54
CA LEU A 127 -3.21 -5.05 6.24
C LEU A 127 -2.64 -4.05 5.23
N ILE A 128 -2.93 -2.76 5.40
CA ILE A 128 -2.45 -1.69 4.53
C ILE A 128 -1.38 -0.88 5.26
N ILE A 129 -0.17 -0.83 4.70
CA ILE A 129 0.96 -0.13 5.29
C ILE A 129 1.69 0.77 4.29
N SER A 130 2.47 1.71 4.80
CA SER A 130 3.49 2.39 3.99
C SER A 130 4.79 1.60 3.90
N ASP A 131 5.68 2.00 2.99
CA ASP A 131 7.04 1.44 2.87
C ASP A 131 7.96 1.74 4.08
N ASN A 132 7.52 2.61 5.00
CA ASN A 132 8.22 2.93 6.24
C ASN A 132 7.63 2.22 7.47
N GLY A 133 6.50 1.51 7.33
CA GLY A 133 5.81 0.80 8.41
C GLY A 133 4.70 1.57 9.14
N ASP A 134 4.25 2.71 8.61
CA ASP A 134 2.98 3.32 9.03
C ASP A 134 1.83 2.37 8.70
N ILE A 135 0.88 2.21 9.63
CA ILE A 135 -0.27 1.31 9.48
C ILE A 135 -1.52 2.15 9.24
N TYR A 136 -2.19 1.90 8.11
CA TYR A 136 -3.40 2.60 7.71
C TYR A 136 -4.69 1.86 8.08
N GLY A 137 -4.55 0.63 8.60
CA GLY A 137 -5.64 -0.25 8.99
C GLY A 137 -5.74 -1.44 8.05
N THR A 138 -6.89 -2.09 8.09
CA THR A 138 -7.29 -3.15 7.14
C THR A 138 -7.87 -2.54 5.87
N LEU A 139 -8.03 -3.35 4.81
CA LEU A 139 -8.76 -2.93 3.61
C LEU A 139 -10.17 -2.41 3.97
N THR A 140 -10.87 -3.11 4.86
CA THR A 140 -12.18 -2.69 5.38
C THR A 140 -12.14 -1.30 6.03
N ASP A 141 -11.10 -0.97 6.80
CA ASP A 141 -10.97 0.35 7.41
C ASP A 141 -10.84 1.46 6.36
N LEU A 142 -10.13 1.21 5.27
CA LEU A 142 -9.95 2.17 4.19
C LEU A 142 -11.23 2.36 3.38
N PHE A 143 -12.02 1.30 3.17
CA PHE A 143 -13.37 1.41 2.59
C PHE A 143 -14.26 2.32 3.43
N ARG A 144 -14.38 2.05 4.74
CA ARG A 144 -15.18 2.90 5.65
C ARG A 144 -14.67 4.36 5.67
N ARG A 145 -13.34 4.54 5.65
CA ARG A 145 -12.72 5.87 5.59
C ARG A 145 -13.01 6.60 4.28
N ALA A 146 -13.12 5.89 3.16
CA ALA A 146 -13.48 6.46 1.87
C ALA A 146 -14.93 6.96 1.83
N GLU A 147 -15.83 6.33 2.60
CA GLU A 147 -17.28 6.63 2.65
C GLU A 147 -17.63 7.83 3.55
N GLY A 148 -16.85 8.11 4.60
CA GLY A 148 -17.13 9.13 5.63
C GLY A 148 -16.96 10.60 5.19
N SER A 149 -17.58 10.99 4.07
CA SER A 149 -17.59 12.37 3.52
C SER A 149 -18.60 13.27 4.24
#